data_AF-A1AV11-F1
#
_entry.id   AF-A1AV11-F1
#
_cell.length_a   1.000
_cell.length_b   1.000
_cell.length_c   1.000
_cell.angle_alpha   90.00
_cell.angle_beta   90.00
_cell.angle_gamma   90.00
#
_symmetry.space_group_name_H-M   'P 1'
#
loop_
_entity.id
_entity.type
_entity.pdbx_description
1 polymer ?
#
loop_
_entity_poly.entity_id
_entity_poly.type
_entity_poly.pdbx_seq_one_letter_code
_entity_poly.pdbx_strand_id
1 'polypeptide(L)'
;MDPETANNRELWIMGVAPGTGRERLLSSYLAAGGYRNRPERIENLGDERPLGIVLDISPFSDDGWGLLLRIKNDPLTRNIPVLPVFLSETGKVGGVFPVAGFFTLPVDENHLFDRLAVFGLTEDAETWDLQALVVSRTGEEKLSKAIESLGFEVVKAYTGKETLALTSIHPRYMAFASLMLPDMTVFELLEKFRHYPYSSNTPIFALLKDDMKEGEKSAMSREVANLVSKKELTREQFLAHLRRRE
;
A
#
# COMPACT_ATOMS: atom_id res chain seq x y z
N MET A 1 -4.40 25.66 1.01
CA MET A 1 -2.96 25.43 0.75
C MET A 1 -2.58 26.25 -0.47
N ASP A 2 -1.51 27.02 -0.36
CA ASP A 2 -1.02 27.88 -1.44
C ASP A 2 -0.48 27.02 -2.61
N PRO A 3 -0.94 27.19 -3.87
CA PRO A 3 -0.54 26.35 -5.00
C PRO A 3 0.98 26.28 -5.22
N GLU A 4 1.73 27.32 -4.84
CA GLU A 4 3.20 27.34 -4.95
C GLU A 4 3.89 26.35 -3.98
N THR A 5 3.30 26.07 -2.82
CA THR A 5 3.85 25.09 -1.85
C THR A 5 3.63 23.64 -2.24
N ALA A 6 2.71 23.35 -3.17
CA ALA A 6 2.55 22.01 -3.73
C ALA A 6 3.68 21.65 -4.71
N ASN A 7 4.20 22.65 -5.43
CA ASN A 7 5.21 22.48 -6.47
C ASN A 7 6.64 22.26 -5.90
N ASN A 8 6.84 22.51 -4.59
CA ASN A 8 8.14 22.34 -3.93
C ASN A 8 8.27 21.08 -3.06
N ARG A 9 7.27 20.20 -3.00
CA ARG A 9 7.36 18.98 -2.17
C ARG A 9 8.23 17.91 -2.81
N GLU A 10 8.99 17.20 -1.99
CA GLU A 10 9.93 16.15 -2.41
C GLU A 10 9.43 14.77 -1.97
N LEU A 11 9.90 13.72 -2.66
CA LEU A 11 9.70 12.34 -2.21
C LEU A 11 10.73 12.01 -1.12
N TRP A 12 10.27 11.45 -0.01
CA TRP A 12 11.16 11.03 1.06
C TRP A 12 11.48 9.54 0.94
N ILE A 13 12.74 9.17 1.10
CA ILE A 13 13.20 7.78 1.11
C ILE A 13 13.39 7.34 2.56
N MET A 14 12.75 6.25 2.97
CA MET A 14 12.80 5.72 4.34
C MET A 14 13.01 4.21 4.37
N GLY A 15 13.41 3.68 5.54
CA GLY A 15 13.59 2.25 5.76
C GLY A 15 14.83 1.66 5.10
N VAL A 16 15.75 2.49 4.59
CA VAL A 16 17.00 2.03 3.99
C VAL A 16 18.13 2.15 5.01
N ALA A 17 18.82 1.04 5.28
CA ALA A 17 19.94 1.02 6.21
C ALA A 17 21.08 1.97 5.75
N PRO A 18 21.59 2.84 6.65
CA PRO A 18 22.66 3.78 6.32
C PRO A 18 23.93 3.10 5.82
N GLY A 19 24.65 3.75 4.90
CA GLY A 19 25.97 3.29 4.43
C GLY A 19 25.93 2.10 3.46
N THR A 20 24.76 1.58 3.11
CA THR A 20 24.61 0.45 2.18
C THR A 20 24.72 0.88 0.71
N GLY A 21 24.54 2.16 0.39
CA GLY A 21 24.51 2.66 -0.98
C GLY A 21 23.19 2.40 -1.71
N ARG A 22 22.25 1.70 -1.07
CA ARG A 22 20.91 1.38 -1.61
C ARG A 22 20.08 2.64 -1.75
N GLU A 23 20.25 3.59 -0.82
CA GLU A 23 19.61 4.90 -0.83
C GLU A 23 20.03 5.72 -2.05
N ARG A 24 21.31 5.67 -2.43
CA ARG A 24 21.83 6.36 -3.62
C ARG A 24 21.25 5.80 -4.91
N LEU A 25 21.12 4.48 -5.00
CA LEU A 25 20.55 3.84 -6.19
C LEU A 25 19.07 4.21 -6.35
N LEU A 26 18.28 4.11 -5.29
CA LEU A 26 16.86 4.51 -5.32
C LEU A 26 16.69 6.01 -5.60
N SER A 27 17.51 6.86 -4.98
CA SER A 27 17.54 8.30 -5.27
C SER A 27 17.83 8.60 -6.74
N SER A 28 18.77 7.87 -7.35
CA SER A 28 19.08 8.01 -8.78
C SER A 28 17.92 7.62 -9.69
N TYR A 29 17.10 6.64 -9.29
CA TYR A 29 15.91 6.23 -10.04
C TYR A 29 14.87 7.34 -10.02
N LEU A 30 14.56 7.87 -8.83
CA LEU A 30 13.58 8.94 -8.64
C LEU A 30 14.01 10.24 -9.34
N ALA A 31 15.28 10.61 -9.23
CA ALA A 31 15.84 11.80 -9.88
C ALA A 31 15.74 11.70 -11.41
N ALA A 32 16.01 10.52 -12.00
CA ALA A 32 15.82 10.29 -13.43
C ALA A 32 14.35 10.42 -13.87
N GLY A 33 13.40 10.22 -12.95
CA GLY A 33 11.98 10.46 -13.16
C GLY A 33 11.55 11.91 -13.11
N GLY A 34 12.43 12.83 -12.68
CA GLY A 34 12.15 14.24 -12.43
C GLY A 34 11.73 14.55 -10.98
N TYR A 35 11.77 13.56 -10.08
CA TYR A 35 11.36 13.77 -8.69
C TYR A 35 12.53 14.23 -7.82
N ARG A 36 12.38 15.39 -7.18
CA ARG A 36 13.25 15.75 -6.04
C ARG A 36 13.01 14.76 -4.91
N ASN A 37 14.10 14.33 -4.28
CA ASN A 37 14.02 13.33 -3.24
C ASN A 37 15.21 13.42 -2.27
N ARG A 38 14.99 12.94 -1.05
CA ARG A 38 16.05 12.81 -0.04
C ARG A 38 15.79 11.63 0.91
N PRO A 39 16.84 10.96 1.40
CA PRO A 39 16.71 10.10 2.58
C PRO A 39 16.27 10.93 3.77
N GLU A 40 15.31 10.43 4.54
CA GLU A 40 14.77 11.15 5.69
C GLU A 40 14.39 10.20 6.82
N ARG A 41 14.26 10.75 8.03
CA ARG A 41 13.82 10.02 9.22
C ARG A 41 12.36 10.33 9.54
N ILE A 42 11.67 9.34 10.10
CA ILE A 42 10.25 9.44 10.47
C ILE A 42 9.98 10.55 11.50
N GLU A 43 10.98 10.88 12.34
CA GLU A 43 10.89 11.95 13.34
C GLU A 43 10.56 13.32 12.71
N ASN A 44 10.88 13.54 11.44
CA ASN A 44 10.69 14.82 10.74
C ASN A 44 9.33 14.95 10.01
N LEU A 45 8.51 13.88 9.96
CA LEU A 45 7.21 13.90 9.25
C LEU A 45 6.15 14.81 9.86
N GLY A 46 6.30 15.22 11.12
CA GLY A 46 5.39 16.13 11.80
C GLY A 46 5.56 17.58 11.36
N ASP A 47 6.81 18.01 11.19
CA ASP A 47 7.18 19.40 10.90
C ASP A 47 7.16 19.72 9.40
N GLU A 48 7.36 18.71 8.55
CA GLU A 48 7.34 18.84 7.09
C GLU A 48 6.38 17.84 6.44
N ARG A 49 5.75 18.23 5.32
CA ARG A 49 4.88 17.34 4.54
C ARG A 49 5.50 16.96 3.19
N PRO A 50 6.03 15.74 3.03
CA PRO A 50 6.54 15.29 1.75
C PRO A 50 5.42 15.11 0.72
N LEU A 51 5.81 15.01 -0.55
CA LEU A 51 4.91 14.61 -1.63
C LEU A 51 4.42 13.17 -1.42
N GLY A 52 5.30 12.32 -0.89
CA GLY A 52 5.05 10.92 -0.58
C GLY A 52 6.32 10.27 -0.05
N ILE A 53 6.19 9.07 0.48
CA ILE A 53 7.29 8.30 1.08
C ILE A 53 7.52 7.06 0.23
N VAL A 54 8.75 6.83 -0.19
CA VAL A 54 9.21 5.57 -0.78
C VAL A 54 9.90 4.78 0.34
N LEU A 55 9.29 3.68 0.75
CA LEU A 55 9.64 2.96 1.97
C LEU A 55 10.14 1.55 1.66
N ASP A 56 11.39 1.23 1.97
CA ASP A 56 11.89 -0.14 1.85
C ASP A 56 11.31 -1.03 2.95
N ILE A 57 10.63 -2.12 2.56
CA ILE A 57 10.05 -3.14 3.46
C ILE A 57 10.69 -4.53 3.25
N SER A 58 11.86 -4.57 2.61
CA SER A 58 12.62 -5.79 2.37
C SER A 58 13.27 -6.36 3.66
N PRO A 59 13.76 -7.62 3.63
CA PRO A 59 14.55 -8.21 4.70
C PRO A 59 15.82 -7.42 5.08
N PHE A 60 16.31 -6.56 4.19
CA PHE A 60 17.50 -5.74 4.41
C PHE A 60 17.13 -4.29 4.80
N SER A 61 15.84 -4.01 5.04
CA SER A 61 15.38 -2.70 5.49
C SER A 61 15.77 -2.42 6.93
N ASP A 62 15.80 -1.14 7.28
CA ASP A 62 15.87 -0.65 8.65
C ASP A 62 14.44 -0.50 9.21
N ASP A 63 13.89 -1.59 9.76
CA ASP A 63 12.52 -1.73 10.29
C ASP A 63 11.42 -1.14 9.38
N GLY A 64 11.44 -1.48 8.09
CA GLY A 64 10.48 -0.95 7.11
C GLY A 64 9.01 -1.13 7.50
N TRP A 65 8.65 -2.29 8.04
CA TRP A 65 7.29 -2.57 8.51
C TRP A 65 6.92 -1.76 9.75
N GLY A 66 7.83 -1.60 10.72
CA GLY A 66 7.59 -0.75 11.88
C GLY A 66 7.42 0.72 11.50
N LEU A 67 8.20 1.22 10.55
CA LEU A 67 8.02 2.57 10.00
C LEU A 67 6.66 2.73 9.31
N LEU A 68 6.25 1.77 8.48
CA LEU A 68 4.93 1.80 7.84
C LEU A 68 3.80 1.87 8.88
N LEU A 69 3.87 1.03 9.91
CA LEU A 69 2.90 1.01 11.00
C LEU A 69 2.84 2.34 11.75
N ARG A 70 4.01 2.90 12.12
CA ARG A 70 4.09 4.20 12.79
C ARG A 70 3.46 5.31 11.96
N ILE A 71 3.77 5.36 10.66
CA ILE A 71 3.19 6.34 9.73
C ILE A 71 1.67 6.18 9.65
N LYS A 72 1.17 4.94 9.54
CA LYS A 72 -0.27 4.69 9.33
C LYS A 72 -1.12 4.75 10.60
N ASN A 73 -0.52 4.59 11.78
CA ASN A 73 -1.20 4.74 13.06
C ASN A 73 -1.33 6.20 13.52
N ASP A 74 -0.47 7.12 13.05
CA ASP A 74 -0.48 8.51 13.49
C ASP A 74 -1.41 9.38 12.61
N PRO A 75 -2.46 10.03 13.18
CA PRO A 75 -3.36 10.91 12.44
C PRO A 75 -2.69 12.04 11.64
N LEU A 76 -1.53 12.53 12.07
CA LEU A 76 -0.82 13.61 11.38
C LEU A 76 -0.15 13.14 10.09
N THR A 77 0.25 11.85 10.05
CA THR A 77 1.09 11.27 8.99
C THR A 77 0.40 10.15 8.19
N ARG A 78 -0.69 9.55 8.69
CA ARG A 78 -1.41 8.42 8.05
C ARG A 78 -1.88 8.69 6.64
N ASN A 79 -2.18 9.95 6.33
CA ASN A 79 -2.62 10.37 5.01
C ASN A 79 -1.50 10.49 3.97
N ILE A 80 -0.23 10.51 4.38
CA ILE A 80 0.90 10.62 3.47
C ILE A 80 0.93 9.38 2.55
N PRO A 81 0.99 9.54 1.22
CA PRO A 81 1.14 8.43 0.30
C PRO A 81 2.43 7.67 0.59
N VAL A 82 2.33 6.36 0.81
CA VAL A 82 3.49 5.50 1.01
C VAL A 82 3.55 4.51 -0.15
N LEU A 83 4.62 4.55 -0.92
CA LEU A 83 4.98 3.52 -1.88
C LEU A 83 5.93 2.53 -1.19
N PRO A 84 5.45 1.35 -0.78
CA PRO A 84 6.36 0.30 -0.36
C PRO A 84 7.25 -0.10 -1.54
N VAL A 85 8.54 -0.31 -1.29
CA VAL A 85 9.47 -0.89 -2.23
C VAL A 85 10.16 -2.09 -1.60
N PHE A 86 10.53 -3.05 -2.44
CA PHE A 86 11.31 -4.20 -2.05
C PHE A 86 12.68 -4.09 -2.70
N LEU A 87 13.69 -3.75 -1.92
CA LEU A 87 15.05 -3.58 -2.43
C LEU A 87 15.88 -4.86 -2.18
N SER A 88 16.60 -5.32 -3.18
CA SER A 88 17.62 -6.37 -3.01
C SER A 88 18.74 -5.89 -2.07
N GLU A 89 19.64 -6.80 -1.68
CA GLU A 89 20.85 -6.45 -0.90
C GLU A 89 21.71 -5.39 -1.62
N THR A 90 21.75 -5.44 -2.95
CA THR A 90 22.47 -4.46 -3.80
C THR A 90 21.64 -3.22 -4.17
N GLY A 91 20.41 -3.10 -3.65
CA GLY A 91 19.55 -1.92 -3.80
C GLY A 91 18.68 -1.91 -5.05
N LYS A 92 18.68 -2.98 -5.85
CA LYS A 92 17.81 -3.07 -7.02
C LYS A 92 16.35 -3.18 -6.58
N VAL A 93 15.47 -2.49 -7.29
CA VAL A 93 14.03 -2.50 -7.00
C VAL A 93 13.41 -3.75 -7.59
N GLY A 94 12.77 -4.56 -6.76
CA GLY A 94 11.98 -5.68 -7.23
C GLY A 94 10.68 -5.26 -7.90
N GLY A 95 10.03 -6.20 -8.59
CA GLY A 95 8.71 -6.03 -9.20
C GLY A 95 7.63 -5.83 -8.14
N VAL A 96 7.42 -4.59 -7.72
CA VAL A 96 6.43 -4.27 -6.69
C VAL A 96 5.08 -3.94 -7.31
N PHE A 97 4.03 -4.48 -6.71
CA PHE A 97 2.65 -4.12 -6.99
C PHE A 97 2.13 -3.21 -5.88
N PRO A 98 1.69 -1.98 -6.19
CA PRO A 98 1.17 -1.09 -5.17
C PRO A 98 -0.24 -1.51 -4.75
N VAL A 99 -0.49 -1.47 -3.44
CA VAL A 99 -1.86 -1.35 -2.91
C VAL A 99 -2.37 0.08 -3.12
N ALA A 100 -3.68 0.25 -3.19
CA ALA A 100 -4.31 1.58 -3.28
C ALA A 100 -4.02 2.40 -2.01
N GLY A 101 -4.05 1.74 -0.84
CA GLY A 101 -3.72 2.36 0.43
C GLY A 101 -3.57 1.34 1.55
N PHE A 102 -3.29 1.85 2.75
CA PHE A 102 -3.13 1.08 3.98
C PHE A 102 -4.05 1.64 5.05
N PHE A 103 -4.76 0.79 5.75
CA PHE A 103 -5.54 1.13 6.95
C PHE A 103 -5.05 0.31 8.13
N THR A 104 -5.00 0.93 9.31
CA THR A 104 -4.71 0.21 10.55
C THR A 104 -6.02 -0.23 11.20
N LEU A 105 -6.01 -1.41 11.83
CA LEU A 105 -7.14 -1.95 12.57
C LEU A 105 -6.99 -1.63 14.06
N PRO A 106 -8.09 -1.27 14.76
CA PRO A 106 -9.43 -1.03 14.22
C PRO A 106 -9.47 0.22 13.33
N VAL A 107 -10.23 0.16 12.23
CA VAL A 107 -10.34 1.28 11.29
C VAL A 107 -11.08 2.46 11.94
N ASP A 108 -10.54 3.65 11.76
CA ASP A 108 -11.19 4.93 12.04
C ASP A 108 -12.17 5.26 10.91
N GLU A 109 -13.46 5.39 11.22
CA GLU A 109 -14.53 5.59 10.22
C GLU A 109 -14.39 6.92 9.47
N ASN A 110 -14.01 8.00 10.16
CA ASN A 110 -13.80 9.31 9.52
C ASN A 110 -12.60 9.23 8.58
N HIS A 111 -11.53 8.57 9.01
CA HIS A 111 -10.37 8.33 8.16
C HIS A 111 -10.73 7.52 6.91
N LEU A 112 -11.52 6.45 7.07
CA LEU A 112 -11.99 5.63 5.97
C LEU A 112 -12.75 6.48 4.95
N PHE A 113 -13.73 7.25 5.42
CA PHE A 113 -14.53 8.12 4.58
C PHE A 113 -13.67 9.12 3.80
N ASP A 114 -12.82 9.89 4.49
CA ASP A 114 -11.94 10.88 3.88
C ASP A 114 -11.06 10.24 2.78
N ARG A 115 -10.56 9.03 3.03
CA ARG A 115 -9.72 8.32 2.07
C ARG A 115 -10.51 7.86 0.86
N LEU A 116 -11.69 7.28 1.06
CA LEU A 116 -12.52 6.82 -0.06
C LEU A 116 -12.99 7.99 -0.92
N ALA A 117 -13.28 9.14 -0.32
CA ALA A 117 -13.57 10.38 -1.05
C ALA A 117 -12.40 10.84 -1.93
N VAL A 118 -11.16 10.81 -1.42
CA VAL A 118 -9.96 11.13 -2.23
C VAL A 118 -9.77 10.18 -3.42
N PHE A 119 -10.27 8.94 -3.33
CA PHE A 119 -10.26 7.99 -4.46
C PHE A 119 -11.45 8.16 -5.41
N GLY A 120 -12.32 9.15 -5.19
CA GLY A 120 -13.53 9.37 -5.98
C GLY A 120 -14.58 8.27 -5.80
N LEU A 121 -14.49 7.49 -4.72
CA LEU A 121 -15.35 6.32 -4.50
C LEU A 121 -16.65 6.64 -3.76
N THR A 122 -16.82 7.87 -3.25
CA THR A 122 -17.98 8.25 -2.42
C THR A 122 -18.80 9.40 -2.97
N GLU A 123 -18.40 10.04 -4.07
CA GLU A 123 -19.02 11.31 -4.52
C GLU A 123 -20.33 11.12 -5.32
N ASP A 124 -20.63 9.91 -5.83
CA ASP A 124 -21.88 9.64 -6.56
C ASP A 124 -22.55 8.33 -6.09
N ALA A 125 -23.09 8.29 -4.87
CA ALA A 125 -23.77 7.11 -4.31
C ALA A 125 -24.96 6.59 -5.14
N GLU A 126 -25.42 7.31 -6.17
CA GLU A 126 -26.49 6.88 -7.08
C GLU A 126 -26.00 6.11 -8.33
N THR A 127 -24.69 6.07 -8.63
CA THR A 127 -24.17 5.49 -9.89
C THR A 127 -23.16 4.34 -9.75
N TRP A 128 -22.62 4.07 -8.56
CA TRP A 128 -21.67 2.96 -8.38
C TRP A 128 -22.36 1.72 -7.81
N ASP A 129 -22.60 0.73 -8.67
CA ASP A 129 -22.87 -0.67 -8.27
C ASP A 129 -21.64 -1.32 -7.58
N LEU A 130 -20.77 -0.54 -6.90
CA LEU A 130 -19.56 -1.05 -6.25
C LEU A 130 -19.93 -1.76 -4.94
N GLN A 131 -19.45 -2.98 -4.82
CA GLN A 131 -19.45 -3.76 -3.60
C GLN A 131 -18.06 -3.66 -2.94
N ALA A 132 -18.02 -3.73 -1.63
CA ALA A 132 -16.76 -3.81 -0.90
C ALA A 132 -16.49 -5.25 -0.48
N LEU A 133 -15.35 -5.78 -0.90
CA LEU A 133 -14.90 -7.10 -0.48
C LEU A 133 -14.00 -6.98 0.75
N VAL A 134 -14.41 -7.55 1.88
CA VAL A 134 -13.58 -7.65 3.08
C VAL A 134 -12.95 -9.03 3.13
N VAL A 135 -11.63 -9.08 2.94
CA VAL A 135 -10.82 -10.29 2.84
C VAL A 135 -10.00 -10.47 4.11
N SER A 136 -10.50 -11.28 5.04
CA SER A 136 -9.86 -11.47 6.35
C SER A 136 -10.29 -12.78 7.00
N ARG A 137 -9.46 -13.31 7.90
CA ARG A 137 -9.78 -14.56 8.62
C ARG A 137 -10.98 -14.43 9.57
N THR A 138 -11.24 -13.23 10.04
CA THR A 138 -12.19 -12.91 11.11
C THR A 138 -13.39 -12.10 10.63
N GLY A 139 -13.44 -11.78 9.33
CA GLY A 139 -14.52 -10.99 8.70
C GLY A 139 -14.47 -9.48 8.96
N GLU A 140 -13.63 -9.01 9.90
CA GLU A 140 -13.50 -7.61 10.33
C GLU A 140 -14.84 -6.86 10.46
N GLU A 141 -15.69 -7.31 11.38
CA GLU A 141 -17.08 -6.81 11.53
C GLU A 141 -17.20 -5.29 11.71
N LYS A 142 -16.25 -4.66 12.43
CA LYS A 142 -16.26 -3.20 12.60
C LYS A 142 -16.02 -2.47 11.29
N LEU A 143 -15.04 -2.94 10.51
CA LEU A 143 -14.77 -2.42 9.18
C LEU A 143 -15.96 -2.64 8.24
N SER A 144 -16.54 -3.84 8.27
CA SER A 144 -17.73 -4.16 7.46
C SER A 144 -18.86 -3.18 7.73
N LYS A 145 -19.20 -2.95 9.01
CA LYS A 145 -20.23 -1.97 9.40
C LYS A 145 -19.90 -0.54 9.00
N ALA A 146 -18.63 -0.14 9.12
CA ALA A 146 -18.17 1.18 8.71
C ALA A 146 -18.26 1.39 7.19
N ILE A 147 -18.09 0.33 6.39
CA ILE A 147 -18.26 0.39 4.94
C ILE A 147 -19.75 0.37 4.57
N GLU A 148 -20.57 -0.45 5.23
CA GLU A 148 -22.03 -0.50 5.06
C GLU A 148 -22.69 0.84 5.39
N SER A 149 -22.22 1.57 6.41
CA SER A 149 -22.74 2.89 6.77
C SER A 149 -22.46 3.96 5.70
N LEU A 150 -21.49 3.71 4.82
CA LEU A 150 -21.18 4.54 3.65
C LEU A 150 -22.04 4.15 2.42
N GLY A 151 -22.92 3.16 2.55
CA GLY A 151 -23.86 2.74 1.50
C GLY A 151 -23.36 1.61 0.60
N PHE A 152 -22.18 1.04 0.88
CA PHE A 152 -21.66 -0.09 0.11
C PHE A 152 -22.25 -1.42 0.62
N GLU A 153 -22.53 -2.35 -0.29
CA GLU A 153 -22.76 -3.74 0.07
C GLU A 153 -21.42 -4.42 0.38
N VAL A 154 -21.32 -5.07 1.54
CA VAL A 154 -20.11 -5.80 1.95
C VAL A 154 -20.22 -7.28 1.65
N VAL A 155 -19.30 -7.79 0.85
CA VAL A 155 -19.06 -9.22 0.64
C VAL A 155 -17.85 -9.63 1.48
N LYS A 156 -17.93 -10.77 2.17
CA LYS A 156 -16.83 -11.28 2.99
C LYS A 156 -16.16 -12.47 2.30
N ALA A 157 -14.85 -12.51 2.38
CA ALA A 157 -14.03 -13.66 2.00
C ALA A 157 -13.01 -13.96 3.09
N TYR A 158 -12.78 -15.24 3.35
CA TYR A 158 -11.92 -15.72 4.43
C TYR A 158 -10.57 -16.25 3.93
N THR A 159 -10.43 -16.42 2.62
CA THR A 159 -9.21 -16.86 1.94
C THR A 159 -8.96 -16.09 0.64
N GLY A 160 -7.72 -16.10 0.16
CA GLY A 160 -7.38 -15.52 -1.13
C GLY A 160 -7.98 -16.31 -2.29
N LYS A 161 -8.07 -17.64 -2.20
CA LYS A 161 -8.78 -18.48 -3.20
C LYS A 161 -10.25 -18.15 -3.32
N GLU A 162 -10.95 -17.98 -2.20
CA GLU A 162 -12.35 -17.54 -2.19
C GLU A 162 -12.49 -16.15 -2.79
N THR A 163 -11.58 -15.24 -2.44
CA THR A 163 -11.54 -13.90 -3.03
C THR A 163 -11.39 -13.93 -4.55
N LEU A 164 -10.48 -14.75 -5.07
CA LEU A 164 -10.30 -14.93 -6.51
C LEU A 164 -11.56 -15.50 -7.16
N ALA A 165 -12.22 -16.47 -6.52
CA ALA A 165 -13.47 -17.02 -7.02
C ALA A 165 -14.56 -15.94 -7.11
N LEU A 166 -14.78 -15.15 -6.05
CA LEU A 166 -15.79 -14.09 -5.99
C LEU A 166 -15.54 -12.97 -7.01
N THR A 167 -14.29 -12.56 -7.15
CA THR A 167 -13.90 -11.47 -8.07
C THR A 167 -13.78 -11.91 -9.52
N SER A 168 -13.76 -13.22 -9.80
CA SER A 168 -13.78 -13.76 -11.17
C SER A 168 -15.17 -13.72 -11.81
N ILE A 169 -16.22 -13.52 -11.04
CA ILE A 169 -17.62 -13.56 -11.49
C ILE A 169 -18.26 -12.18 -11.55
N HIS A 170 -17.78 -11.20 -10.76
CA HIS A 170 -18.31 -9.84 -10.73
C HIS A 170 -17.17 -8.79 -10.70
N PRO A 171 -17.19 -7.79 -11.59
CA PRO A 171 -16.10 -6.80 -11.72
C PRO A 171 -16.18 -5.61 -10.75
N ARG A 172 -17.11 -5.62 -9.80
CA ARG A 172 -17.54 -4.38 -9.10
C ARG A 172 -17.01 -4.29 -7.68
N TYR A 173 -15.74 -4.65 -7.46
CA TYR A 173 -15.20 -4.65 -6.11
C TYR A 173 -14.12 -3.61 -5.92
N MET A 174 -14.18 -2.94 -4.76
CA MET A 174 -13.00 -2.53 -4.01
C MET A 174 -12.73 -3.57 -2.94
N ALA A 175 -11.46 -3.84 -2.61
CA ALA A 175 -11.11 -4.87 -1.64
C ALA A 175 -10.35 -4.28 -0.44
N PHE A 176 -10.70 -4.72 0.76
CA PHE A 176 -9.92 -4.51 1.98
C PHE A 176 -9.37 -5.86 2.42
N ALA A 177 -8.06 -6.04 2.37
CA ALA A 177 -7.43 -7.35 2.58
C ALA A 177 -6.43 -7.31 3.73
N SER A 178 -6.54 -8.26 4.66
CA SER A 178 -5.49 -8.53 5.63
C SER A 178 -4.18 -8.88 4.91
N LEU A 179 -3.04 -8.43 5.46
CA LEU A 179 -1.73 -8.72 4.86
C LEU A 179 -1.47 -10.22 4.68
N MET A 180 -1.92 -11.02 5.64
CA MET A 180 -1.77 -12.47 5.68
C MET A 180 -3.14 -13.15 5.73
N LEU A 181 -3.45 -13.93 4.71
CA LEU A 181 -4.61 -14.81 4.64
C LEU A 181 -4.17 -16.25 4.94
N PRO A 182 -5.10 -17.19 5.19
CA PRO A 182 -4.75 -18.59 5.49
C PRO A 182 -3.95 -19.28 4.39
N ASP A 183 -4.11 -18.85 3.14
CA ASP A 183 -3.60 -19.54 1.94
C ASP A 183 -2.67 -18.69 1.08
N MET A 184 -2.58 -17.38 1.30
CA MET A 184 -1.67 -16.47 0.60
C MET A 184 -1.54 -15.11 1.30
N THR A 185 -0.58 -14.30 0.88
CA THR A 185 -0.44 -12.89 1.27
C THR A 185 -1.29 -11.97 0.38
N VAL A 186 -1.52 -10.73 0.82
CA VAL A 186 -2.17 -9.69 -0.02
C VAL A 186 -1.38 -9.40 -1.30
N PHE A 187 -0.05 -9.56 -1.27
CA PHE A 187 0.80 -9.33 -2.44
C PHE A 187 0.68 -10.45 -3.48
N GLU A 188 0.53 -11.70 -3.03
CA GLU A 188 0.15 -12.82 -3.91
C GLU A 188 -1.22 -12.63 -4.52
N LEU A 189 -2.17 -12.14 -3.73
CA LEU A 189 -3.51 -11.86 -4.20
C LEU A 189 -3.48 -10.81 -5.32
N LEU A 190 -2.72 -9.72 -5.13
CA LEU A 190 -2.50 -8.69 -6.15
C LEU A 190 -1.85 -9.24 -7.42
N GLU A 191 -0.83 -10.08 -7.28
CA GLU A 191 -0.16 -10.71 -8.43
C GLU A 191 -1.16 -11.56 -9.22
N LYS A 192 -2.01 -12.33 -8.54
CA LYS A 192 -3.06 -13.14 -9.16
C LYS A 192 -4.16 -12.31 -9.80
N PHE A 193 -4.61 -11.23 -9.17
CA PHE A 193 -5.66 -10.33 -9.69
C PHE A 193 -5.33 -9.82 -11.10
N ARG A 194 -4.05 -9.55 -11.36
CA ARG A 194 -3.59 -9.07 -12.68
C ARG A 194 -3.81 -10.06 -13.82
N HIS A 195 -3.96 -11.35 -13.53
CA HIS A 195 -4.20 -12.39 -14.53
C HIS A 195 -5.69 -12.56 -14.87
N TYR A 196 -6.59 -11.89 -14.15
CA TYR A 196 -8.04 -12.00 -14.36
C TYR A 196 -8.63 -10.65 -14.79
N PRO A 197 -9.37 -10.57 -15.91
CA PRO A 197 -9.89 -9.30 -16.44
C PRO A 197 -10.71 -8.49 -15.43
N TYR A 198 -11.57 -9.15 -14.65
CA TYR A 198 -12.51 -8.50 -13.72
C TYR A 198 -11.90 -8.04 -12.40
N SER A 199 -10.73 -8.55 -12.01
CA SER A 199 -10.05 -8.13 -10.78
C SER A 199 -8.75 -7.36 -11.02
N SER A 200 -8.29 -7.28 -12.27
CA SER A 200 -7.05 -6.59 -12.66
C SER A 200 -6.99 -5.10 -12.27
N ASN A 201 -8.14 -4.43 -12.21
CA ASN A 201 -8.27 -3.02 -11.85
C ASN A 201 -8.93 -2.78 -10.48
N THR A 202 -9.20 -3.84 -9.71
CA THR A 202 -9.81 -3.71 -8.37
C THR A 202 -8.86 -2.97 -7.43
N PRO A 203 -9.26 -1.83 -6.86
CA PRO A 203 -8.48 -1.18 -5.81
C PRO A 203 -8.40 -2.07 -4.57
N ILE A 204 -7.18 -2.39 -4.13
CA ILE A 204 -6.96 -3.16 -2.89
C ILE A 204 -6.34 -2.26 -1.82
N PHE A 205 -7.00 -2.19 -0.67
CA PHE A 205 -6.52 -1.55 0.54
C PHE A 205 -6.00 -2.61 1.50
N ALA A 206 -4.75 -2.49 1.92
CA ALA A 206 -4.15 -3.42 2.87
C ALA A 206 -4.53 -3.06 4.31
N LEU A 207 -4.97 -4.05 5.08
CA LEU A 207 -5.29 -3.93 6.49
C LEU A 207 -4.08 -4.33 7.33
N LEU A 208 -3.52 -3.34 8.01
CA LEU A 208 -2.44 -3.47 8.98
C LEU A 208 -3.06 -3.71 10.36
N LYS A 209 -2.48 -4.58 11.16
CA LYS A 209 -2.75 -4.60 12.60
C LYS A 209 -2.01 -3.45 13.26
N ASP A 210 -2.58 -2.86 14.30
CA ASP A 210 -1.93 -1.80 15.08
C ASP A 210 -0.61 -2.26 15.72
N ASP A 211 -0.50 -3.56 16.00
CA ASP A 211 0.71 -4.22 16.46
C ASP A 211 1.19 -5.34 15.51
N MET A 212 2.52 -5.46 15.42
CA MET A 212 3.17 -6.60 14.77
C MET A 212 4.42 -6.96 15.55
N LYS A 213 4.51 -8.22 15.96
CA LYS A 213 5.72 -8.75 16.60
C LYS A 213 6.86 -8.82 15.59
N GLU A 214 8.09 -8.77 16.08
CA GLU A 214 9.28 -8.82 15.23
C GLU A 214 9.32 -10.08 14.35
N GLY A 215 8.87 -11.23 14.89
CA GLY A 215 8.74 -12.46 14.13
C GLY A 215 7.72 -12.37 12.98
N GLU A 216 6.62 -11.63 13.17
CA GLU A 216 5.60 -11.42 12.13
C GLU A 216 6.11 -10.47 11.04
N LYS A 217 6.78 -9.37 11.42
CA LYS A 217 7.45 -8.47 10.47
C LYS A 217 8.48 -9.22 9.63
N SER A 218 9.34 -10.01 10.28
CA SER A 218 10.38 -10.80 9.62
C SER A 218 9.79 -11.84 8.66
N ALA A 219 8.75 -12.56 9.08
CA ALA A 219 8.05 -13.52 8.23
C ALA A 219 7.46 -12.82 7.00
N MET A 220 6.81 -11.68 7.18
CA MET A 220 6.19 -10.94 6.08
C MET A 220 7.23 -10.34 5.12
N SER A 221 8.34 -9.82 5.62
CA SER A 221 9.47 -9.40 4.78
C SER A 221 10.01 -10.54 3.92
N ARG A 222 10.10 -11.76 4.46
CA ARG A 222 10.53 -12.95 3.70
C ARG A 222 9.50 -13.37 2.64
N GLU A 223 8.22 -13.35 2.98
CA GLU A 223 7.17 -13.66 2.00
C GLU A 223 7.16 -12.64 0.86
N VAL A 224 7.19 -11.34 1.17
CA VAL A 224 7.33 -10.28 0.16
C VAL A 224 8.60 -10.48 -0.66
N ALA A 225 9.72 -10.88 -0.03
CA ALA A 225 10.95 -11.20 -0.74
C ALA A 225 10.78 -12.34 -1.74
N ASN A 226 10.16 -13.45 -1.33
CA ASN A 226 9.95 -14.60 -2.19
C ASN A 226 9.06 -14.28 -3.40
N LEU A 227 8.08 -13.40 -3.20
CA LEU A 227 7.17 -12.98 -4.26
C LEU A 227 7.82 -12.03 -5.24
N VAL A 228 8.56 -11.06 -4.71
CA VAL A 228 9.11 -9.96 -5.49
C VAL A 228 10.49 -10.30 -6.09
N SER A 229 11.24 -11.25 -5.53
CA SER A 229 12.54 -11.72 -6.04
C SER A 229 12.48 -12.37 -7.43
N LYS A 230 11.29 -12.75 -7.90
CA LYS A 230 11.09 -13.38 -9.21
C LYS A 230 11.30 -12.41 -10.38
N LYS A 231 11.31 -11.10 -10.13
CA LYS A 231 11.49 -10.08 -11.16
C LYS A 231 12.11 -8.81 -10.61
N GLU A 232 13.25 -8.40 -11.14
CA GLU A 232 13.80 -7.05 -10.90
C GLU A 232 13.17 -6.06 -11.89
N LEU A 233 12.92 -4.83 -11.45
CA LEU A 233 12.51 -3.75 -12.34
C LEU A 233 13.73 -3.00 -12.85
N THR A 234 13.73 -2.69 -14.14
CA THR A 234 14.62 -1.63 -14.63
C THR A 234 14.16 -0.28 -14.09
N ARG A 235 15.05 0.71 -14.12
CA ARG A 235 14.72 2.09 -13.73
C ARG A 235 13.52 2.62 -14.51
N GLU A 236 13.45 2.36 -15.81
CA GLU A 236 12.36 2.78 -16.69
C GLU A 236 11.03 2.12 -16.28
N GLN A 237 11.07 0.83 -15.94
CA GLN A 237 9.89 0.10 -15.45
C GLN A 237 9.42 0.63 -14.09
N PHE A 238 10.34 0.91 -13.17
CA PHE A 238 10.00 1.51 -11.87
C PHE A 238 9.34 2.89 -12.05
N LEU A 239 9.92 3.75 -12.90
CA LEU A 239 9.37 5.08 -13.19
C LEU A 239 8.00 5.02 -13.87
N ALA A 240 7.76 4.03 -14.74
CA ALA A 240 6.45 3.82 -15.34
C ALA A 240 5.37 3.47 -14.30
N HIS A 241 5.74 2.76 -13.22
CA HIS A 241 4.80 2.48 -12.12
C HIS A 241 4.49 3.72 -11.26
N LEU A 242 5.47 4.61 -11.07
CA LEU A 242 5.25 5.88 -10.36
C LEU A 242 4.32 6.83 -11.11
N ARG A 243 4.39 6.84 -12.45
CA ARG A 243 3.61 7.74 -13.31
C ARG A 243 2.18 7.27 -13.59
N ARG A 244 1.88 5.97 -13.45
CA ARG A 244 0.57 5.36 -13.79
C ARG A 244 -0.59 5.71 -12.86
N ARG A 245 -0.50 6.81 -12.12
CA ARG A 245 -1.60 7.38 -11.34
C ARG A 245 -2.00 8.71 -11.96
N GLU A 246 -2.63 8.62 -13.12
CA GLU A 246 -3.52 9.64 -13.70
C GLU A 246 -4.89 9.02 -13.88
#